data_AF-A0A840WDI2-F1
#
_entry.id   AF-A0A840WDI2-F1
#
_cell.length_a   1.000
_cell.length_b   1.000
_cell.length_c   1.000
_cell.angle_alpha   90.00
_cell.angle_beta   90.00
_cell.angle_gamma   90.00
#
_symmetry.space_group_name_H-M   'P 1'
#
loop_
_entity.id
_entity.type
_entity.pdbx_description
1 polymer ?
#
loop_
_entity_poly.entity_id
_entity_poly.type
_entity_poly.pdbx_seq_one_letter_code
_entity_poly.pdbx_strand_id
1 'polypeptide(L)' 'MALEQAFKARQLLTYREGNTLVVNDPYLRQRVDVTCNEAWFCWPSPAGEPKFVDRHSPGDAVDQIIRQYAGIYMEDR' A
#
# COMPACT_ATOMS: atom_id res chain seq x y z
N MET A 1 -1.65 12.06 1.23
CA MET A 1 -2.27 13.00 2.18
C MET A 1 -3.47 12.45 2.96
N ALA A 2 -4.28 11.49 2.47
CA ALA A 2 -5.12 10.67 3.35
C ALA A 2 -4.49 9.28 3.58
N LEU A 3 -4.01 8.67 2.50
CA LEU A 3 -3.35 7.36 2.53
C LEU A 3 -2.11 7.32 3.43
N GLU A 4 -1.22 8.31 3.32
CA GLU A 4 -0.02 8.41 4.17
C GLU A 4 -0.38 8.49 5.66
N GLN A 5 -1.45 9.21 6.01
CA GLN A 5 -1.91 9.28 7.40
C GLN A 5 -2.50 7.95 7.87
N ALA A 6 -3.18 7.22 6.99
CA ALA A 6 -3.67 5.88 7.29
C ALA A 6 -2.52 4.88 7.56
N PHE A 7 -1.42 4.96 6.79
CA PHE A 7 -0.21 4.18 7.08
C PHE A 7 0.44 4.58 8.42
N LYS A 8 0.60 5.90 8.67
CA LYS A 8 1.15 6.42 9.93
C LYS A 8 0.30 6.03 11.15
N ALA A 9 -1.02 5.99 11.02
CA ALA A 9 -1.92 5.52 12.08
C ALA A 9 -1.71 4.03 12.42
N ARG A 10 -1.19 3.24 11.47
CA ARG A 10 -0.74 1.85 11.67
C ARG A 10 0.75 1.76 12.02
N GLN A 11 1.39 2.89 12.33
CA GLN A 11 2.82 3.00 12.67
C GLN A 11 3.77 2.48 11.58
N LEU A 12 3.34 2.49 10.31
CA LEU A 12 4.17 2.05 9.20
C LEU A 12 5.04 3.18 8.65
N LEU A 13 6.30 2.85 8.34
CA LEU A 13 7.28 3.75 7.76
C LEU A 13 6.95 4.06 6.30
N THR A 14 6.78 5.35 6.02
CA THR A 14 6.48 5.85 4.68
C THR A 14 7.27 7.11 4.36
N TYR A 15 7.56 7.32 3.08
CA TYR A 15 8.11 8.56 2.56
C TYR A 15 7.57 8.84 1.14
N ARG A 16 7.85 10.01 0.57
CA ARG A 16 7.36 10.39 -0.76
C ARG A 16 8.49 10.52 -1.76
N GLU A 17 8.26 10.01 -2.97
CA GLU A 17 9.09 10.21 -4.17
C GLU A 17 8.20 10.85 -5.24
N GLY A 18 8.16 12.19 -5.30
CA GLY A 18 7.27 12.94 -6.19
C GLY A 18 5.78 12.65 -5.93
N ASN A 19 5.12 12.04 -6.92
CA ASN A 19 3.70 11.67 -6.84
C ASN A 19 3.46 10.28 -6.21
N THR A 20 4.52 9.54 -5.92
CA THR A 20 4.46 8.20 -5.33
C THR A 20 4.62 8.27 -3.82
N LEU A 21 3.75 7.57 -3.09
CA LEU A 21 3.95 7.25 -1.69
C LEU A 21 4.67 5.91 -1.61
N VAL A 22 5.85 5.90 -1.01
CA VAL A 22 6.63 4.69 -0.79
C VAL A 22 6.38 4.20 0.64
N VAL A 23 5.98 2.95 0.77
CA VAL A 23 5.84 2.24 2.05
C VAL A 23 7.01 1.28 2.15
N ASN A 24 7.92 1.56 3.08
CA ASN A 24 9.15 0.80 3.25
C ASN A 24 9.37 0.53 4.74
N ASP A 25 8.60 -0.43 5.23
CA ASP A 25 8.60 -0.82 6.64
C ASP A 25 9.14 -2.25 6.79
N PRO A 26 9.99 -2.54 7.79
CA PRO A 26 10.50 -3.89 8.05
C PRO A 26 9.42 -4.96 8.26
N TYR A 27 8.21 -4.54 8.66
CA TYR A 27 7.05 -5.42 8.78
C TYR A 27 6.55 -5.96 7.43
N LEU A 28 6.80 -5.23 6.34
CA LEU A 28 6.48 -5.66 4.98
C LEU A 28 7.69 -6.40 4.38
N ARG A 29 7.44 -7.50 3.67
CA ARG A 29 8.52 -8.31 3.05
C ARG A 29 9.24 -7.59 1.91
N GLN A 30 8.61 -6.56 1.34
CA GLN A 30 9.16 -5.76 0.26
C GLN A 30 8.55 -4.35 0.27
N ARG A 31 9.28 -3.40 -0.32
CA ARG A 31 8.84 -2.02 -0.55
C ARG A 31 7.56 -1.99 -1.41
N VAL A 32 6.67 -1.04 -1.12
CA VAL A 32 5.42 -0.82 -1.90
C VAL A 32 5.38 0.59 -2.43
N ASP A 33 5.18 0.72 -3.73
CA ASP A 33 5.06 2.00 -4.42
C ASP A 33 3.60 2.25 -4.73
N VAL A 34 2.99 3.22 -4.04
CA VAL A 34 1.58 3.57 -4.22
C VAL A 34 1.49 4.89 -4.96
N THR A 35 0.95 4.84 -6.17
CA THR A 35 0.58 6.02 -6.94
C THR A 35 -0.86 6.39 -6.65
N CYS A 36 -1.16 7.69 -6.67
CA CYS A 36 -2.51 8.20 -6.51
C CYS A 36 -2.88 8.96 -7.79
N ASN A 37 -3.94 8.52 -8.46
CA ASN A 37 -4.55 9.29 -9.55
C ASN A 37 -5.85 9.96 -9.06
N GLU A 38 -6.64 10.50 -9.97
CA GLU A 38 -7.85 11.24 -9.63
C GLU A 38 -8.95 10.39 -8.98
N ALA A 39 -8.95 9.06 -9.17
CA ALA A 39 -9.99 8.16 -8.69
C ALA A 39 -9.47 7.03 -7.77
N TRP A 40 -8.20 6.64 -7.90
CA TRP A 40 -7.67 5.40 -7.36
C TRP A 40 -6.32 5.57 -6.67
N PHE A 41 -6.11 4.77 -5.64
CA PHE A 41 -4.79 4.33 -5.19
C PHE A 41 -4.38 3.10 -6.00
N CYS A 42 -3.17 3.11 -6.55
CA CYS A 42 -2.67 2.06 -7.42
C CYS A 42 -1.29 1.57 -6.95
N TRP A 43 -1.11 0.26 -6.86
CA TRP A 43 0.19 -0.37 -6.57
C TRP A 43 0.27 -1.73 -7.28
N PRO A 44 1.48 -2.24 -7.61
CA PRO A 44 1.61 -3.63 -8.05
C PRO A 44 1.30 -4.56 -6.86
N SER A 45 0.79 -5.76 -7.10
CA SER A 45 0.74 -6.84 -6.10
C SER A 45 2.12 -7.49 -5.97
N PRO A 46 2.34 -8.39 -5.00
CA PRO A 46 3.57 -9.17 -4.94
C PRO A 46 3.84 -10.01 -6.19
N ALA A 47 2.80 -10.38 -6.94
CA ALA A 47 2.90 -11.08 -8.22
C ALA A 47 3.08 -10.14 -9.43
N GLY A 48 3.13 -8.82 -9.21
CA GLY A 48 3.28 -7.81 -10.26
C GLY A 48 1.96 -7.33 -10.90
N GLU A 49 0.81 -7.85 -10.47
CA GLU A 49 -0.49 -7.42 -11.01
C GLU A 49 -0.90 -6.06 -10.44
N PRO A 50 -1.42 -5.13 -11.24
CA PRO A 50 -1.89 -3.86 -10.69
C PRO A 50 -3.12 -4.05 -9.81
N LYS A 51 -3.12 -3.42 -8.64
CA LYS A 51 -4.24 -3.34 -7.69
C LYS A 51 -4.72 -1.90 -7.59
N PHE A 52 -6.03 -1.76 -7.37
CA PHE A 52 -6.74 -0.49 -7.35
C PHE A 52 -7.69 -0.45 -6.17
N VAL A 53 -7.66 0.63 -5.40
CA VAL A 53 -8.67 0.93 -4.37
C VAL A 53 -9.11 2.36 -4.50
N ASP A 54 -10.40 2.61 -4.27
CA ASP A 54 -11.00 3.94 -4.34
C ASP A 54 -10.23 4.94 -3.44
N ARG A 55 -9.94 6.14 -3.98
CA ARG A 55 -9.15 7.15 -3.26
C ARG A 55 -9.80 7.66 -1.96
N HIS A 56 -11.11 7.48 -1.82
CA HIS A 56 -11.87 7.85 -0.63
C HIS A 56 -11.87 6.75 0.44
N SER A 57 -11.27 5.59 0.13
CA SER A 57 -11.14 4.43 1.03
C SER A 57 -9.67 4.14 1.40
N PRO A 58 -8.93 5.09 2.01
CA PRO A 58 -7.52 4.89 2.32
C PRO A 58 -7.26 3.76 3.32
N GLY A 59 -8.21 3.48 4.22
CA GLY A 59 -8.10 2.37 5.17
C GLY A 59 -8.11 1.00 4.48
N ASP A 60 -8.99 0.82 3.49
CA ASP A 60 -9.06 -0.41 2.70
C ASP A 60 -7.77 -0.63 1.90
N ALA A 61 -7.23 0.43 1.30
CA ALA A 61 -5.95 0.36 0.59
C ALA A 61 -4.81 -0.09 1.52
N VAL A 62 -4.71 0.48 2.72
CA VAL A 62 -3.70 0.09 3.72
C VAL A 62 -3.88 -1.37 4.14
N ASP A 63 -5.12 -1.79 4.43
CA ASP A 63 -5.40 -3.17 4.86
C ASP A 63 -5.06 -4.18 3.77
N GLN A 64 -5.39 -3.89 2.51
CA GLN A 64 -5.03 -4.76 1.38
C GLN A 64 -3.51 -4.82 1.16
N ILE A 65 -2.82 -3.68 1.23
CA ILE A 65 -1.35 -3.63 1.11
C ILE A 65 -0.71 -4.45 2.23
N ILE A 66 -1.12 -4.26 3.49
CA ILE A 66 -0.60 -5.04 4.61
C ILE A 66 -0.85 -6.53 4.39
N ARG A 67 -2.06 -6.95 4.01
CA ARG A 67 -2.38 -8.36 3.78
C ARG A 67 -1.50 -9.00 2.71
N GLN A 68 -1.30 -8.28 1.61
CA GLN A 68 -0.49 -8.74 0.47
C GLN A 68 1.01 -8.79 0.80
N TYR A 69 1.53 -7.80 1.54
CA TYR A 69 2.98 -7.57 1.68
C TYR A 69 3.56 -8.00 3.03
N ALA A 70 2.78 -8.09 4.11
CA ALA A 70 3.22 -8.65 5.39
C ALA A 70 3.30 -10.19 5.35
N GLY A 71 2.74 -10.83 4.31
CA GLY A 71 2.73 -12.28 4.15
C GLY A 71 1.84 -13.00 5.17
N ILE A 72 0.81 -12.33 5.69
CA ILE A 72 -0.22 -12.92 6.58
C ILE A 72 -1.14 -13.86 5.80
N TYR A 73 -1.35 -13.61 4.51
CA TYR A 73 -2.03 -14.54 3.60
C TYR A 73 -1.02 -15.03 2.56
N MET A 74 -0.29 -16.09 2.88
CA MET A 74 0.14 -17.05 1.86
C MET A 74 -1.07 -17.97 1.64
N GLU A 75 -1.97 -17.63 0.71
CA GLU A 75 -2.67 -18.70 0.01
C GLU A 75 -1.59 -19.37 -0.85
N ASP A 76 -0.91 -20.31 -0.21
CA ASP A 76 -0.12 -21.36 -0.82
C ASP A 76 -1.04 -22.06 -1.82
N ARG A 77 -0.86 -21.80 -3.11
CA ARG A 77 -1.57 -22.53 -4.16
C ARG A 77 -0.67 -22.80 -5.34
#